data_AF-R1FF71-F1
#
_entry.id   AF-R1FF71-F1
#
_cell.length_a   1.000
_cell.length_b   1.000
_cell.length_c   1.000
_cell.angle_alpha   90.00
_cell.angle_beta   90.00
_cell.angle_gamma   90.00
#
_symmetry.space_group_name_H-M   'P 1'
#
loop_
_entity.id
_entity.type
_entity.pdbx_description
1 polymer ?
#
loop_
_entity_poly.entity_id
_entity_poly.type
_entity_poly.pdbx_seq_one_letter_code
_entity_poly.pdbx_strand_id
1 'polypeptide(L)'
;MRPSSQVASSLVALADRNTALISQLVRTEDGADRLVGGAAPSPRPWLRIALMSVGRSSGAEYLLHALRALLQTHPARVSDPLRSSIEIVVVNNHAPPEAHSVLLRAKQLYGGRVVFVEKEAAAARACRATPKVKGDVAKEPVFRQTCDLVGGLEALLAMPPADHVLLMEDDWLVCPSALLALQYLLDKAYAYDEDWLALRVSYGFNGVVVRGGADLRSLRRHLESHPWRRPPDHLLFEWFSGERPDTKAYAAGRSYRVFRHNLFYHIGALSTLNQPKTRFTPGCYSLIFASINSLVRNSLLRAKASSTSLFSAVSEQACPHDDVWPCTEAPLKPAAAATASHDAGEVARWLAAAAAAGDDTTADAAPAFDVAAVGGRGPQQDGAQDGAGRAGGVEVKALPAARDTRAVGLRALNNCESLKAHFACAAGCEASEGTDQPAEVVPDAAEKWGPKRCLKTSGPVSCVGKHEATARLCGCEQAAAAASG
;
A
#
# COMPACT_ATOMS: atom_id res chain seq x y z
N MET A 1 28.42 -9.28 17.71
CA MET A 1 27.11 -9.95 17.81
C MET A 1 27.03 -10.99 16.70
N ARG A 2 26.84 -12.27 17.02
CA ARG A 2 26.62 -13.31 15.99
C ARG A 2 25.18 -13.19 15.50
N PRO A 3 24.90 -13.22 14.18
CA PRO A 3 23.52 -13.28 13.71
C PRO A 3 22.84 -14.54 14.27
N SER A 4 21.57 -14.43 14.67
CA SER A 4 20.82 -15.58 15.17
C SER A 4 20.69 -16.64 14.06
N SER A 5 20.58 -17.91 14.45
CA SER A 5 20.43 -19.03 13.50
C SER A 5 19.24 -18.88 12.55
N GLN A 6 18.25 -18.05 12.88
CA GLN A 6 17.08 -17.78 12.03
C GLN A 6 17.38 -16.88 10.83
N VAL A 7 18.27 -15.88 10.99
CA VAL A 7 18.70 -15.02 9.85
C VAL A 7 19.44 -15.87 8.82
N ALA A 8 20.21 -16.86 9.29
CA ALA A 8 20.84 -17.84 8.40
C ALA A 8 19.81 -18.70 7.65
N SER A 9 18.74 -19.17 8.31
CA SER A 9 17.69 -19.96 7.66
C SER A 9 16.91 -19.20 6.58
N SER A 10 16.58 -17.91 6.80
CA SER A 10 15.91 -17.09 5.78
C SER A 10 16.82 -16.79 4.58
N LEU A 11 18.11 -16.56 4.83
CA LEU A 11 19.11 -16.39 3.78
C LEU A 11 19.34 -17.71 3.00
N VAL A 12 19.29 -18.86 3.68
CA VAL A 12 19.35 -20.18 3.04
C VAL A 12 18.11 -20.44 2.18
N ALA A 13 16.90 -20.11 2.65
CA ALA A 13 15.69 -20.25 1.82
C ALA A 13 15.71 -19.35 0.57
N LEU A 14 16.31 -18.15 0.67
CA LEU A 14 16.53 -17.26 -0.47
C LEU A 14 17.63 -17.79 -1.41
N ALA A 15 18.70 -18.35 -0.84
CA ALA A 15 19.79 -18.98 -1.58
C ALA A 15 19.32 -20.26 -2.30
N ASP A 16 18.52 -21.11 -1.68
CA ASP A 16 17.97 -22.33 -2.28
C ASP A 16 17.07 -22.04 -3.48
N ARG A 17 16.30 -20.94 -3.44
CA ARG A 17 15.54 -20.45 -4.60
C ARG A 17 16.46 -20.03 -5.75
N ASN A 18 17.58 -19.38 -5.44
CA ASN A 18 18.60 -19.03 -6.44
C ASN A 18 19.36 -20.27 -6.95
N THR A 19 19.57 -21.28 -6.11
CA THR A 19 20.23 -22.54 -6.45
C THR A 19 19.38 -23.40 -7.38
N ALA A 20 18.04 -23.43 -7.19
CA ALA A 20 17.13 -24.10 -8.12
C ALA A 20 17.20 -23.51 -9.55
N LEU A 21 17.46 -22.20 -9.65
CA LEU A 21 17.72 -21.51 -10.92
C LEU A 21 19.07 -21.89 -11.54
N ILE A 22 20.10 -22.11 -10.71
CA ILE A 22 21.44 -22.51 -11.14
C ILE A 22 21.49 -23.99 -11.55
N SER A 23 20.69 -24.86 -10.91
CA SER A 23 20.64 -26.30 -11.20
C SER A 23 20.04 -26.67 -12.57
N GLN A 24 19.54 -25.70 -13.34
CA GLN A 24 19.03 -25.88 -14.70
C GLN A 24 20.10 -25.68 -15.79
N LEU A 25 21.35 -25.41 -15.40
CA LEU A 25 22.50 -25.43 -16.30
C LEU A 25 22.89 -26.88 -16.55
N VAL A 26 22.67 -27.36 -17.78
CA VAL A 26 23.22 -28.63 -18.24
C VAL A 26 24.49 -28.33 -19.02
N ARG A 27 25.60 -28.95 -18.60
CA ARG A 27 26.83 -28.98 -19.39
C ARG A 27 26.55 -29.73 -20.68
N THR A 28 26.58 -29.05 -21.81
CA THR A 28 26.51 -29.71 -23.11
C THR A 28 27.84 -30.38 -23.44
N GLU A 29 27.83 -31.34 -24.37
CA GLU A 29 29.00 -32.15 -24.74
C GLU A 29 30.18 -31.31 -25.26
N ASP A 30 29.93 -30.07 -25.68
CA ASP A 30 30.94 -29.07 -26.07
C ASP A 30 31.56 -28.33 -24.86
N GLY A 31 31.20 -28.69 -23.63
CA GLY A 31 31.69 -28.07 -22.41
C GLY A 31 31.07 -26.70 -22.10
N ALA A 32 30.11 -26.23 -22.89
CA ALA A 32 29.36 -25.02 -22.62
C ALA A 32 28.19 -25.31 -21.66
N ASP A 33 27.95 -24.43 -20.71
CA ASP A 33 26.72 -24.48 -19.92
C ASP A 33 25.59 -23.91 -20.79
N ARG A 34 24.64 -24.76 -21.21
CA ARG A 34 23.44 -24.32 -21.94
C ARG A 34 22.20 -24.58 -21.10
N LEU A 35 21.31 -23.59 -21.07
CA LEU A 35 19.95 -23.77 -20.55
C LEU A 35 19.22 -24.72 -21.50
N VAL A 36 18.75 -25.86 -20.98
CA VAL A 36 17.92 -26.79 -21.76
C VAL A 36 16.65 -26.05 -22.17
N GLY A 37 16.42 -25.92 -23.48
CA GLY A 37 15.35 -25.12 -24.11
C GLY A 37 13.92 -25.63 -23.93
N GLY A 38 13.59 -26.24 -22.79
CA GLY A 38 12.21 -26.22 -22.31
C GLY A 38 11.98 -24.86 -21.67
N ALA A 39 10.97 -24.10 -22.09
CA ALA A 39 10.63 -22.84 -21.42
C ALA A 39 10.44 -23.14 -19.93
N ALA A 40 11.43 -22.75 -19.11
CA ALA A 40 11.39 -22.99 -17.69
C ALA A 40 10.05 -22.46 -17.18
N PRO A 41 9.29 -23.24 -16.38
CA PRO A 41 8.02 -22.76 -15.85
C PRO A 41 8.28 -21.40 -15.23
N SER A 42 7.56 -20.38 -15.72
CA SER A 42 7.74 -19.01 -15.22
C SER A 42 7.74 -19.07 -13.70
N PRO A 43 8.77 -18.52 -13.04
CA PRO A 43 8.87 -18.61 -11.60
C PRO A 43 7.58 -18.08 -10.98
N ARG A 44 7.06 -18.85 -10.02
CA ARG A 44 5.86 -18.51 -9.27
C ARG A 44 6.07 -17.13 -8.63
N PRO A 45 5.19 -16.13 -8.84
CA PRO A 45 5.34 -14.85 -8.18
C PRO A 45 5.33 -15.04 -6.66
N TRP A 46 6.29 -14.43 -5.97
CA TRP A 46 6.32 -14.42 -4.51
C TRP A 46 5.16 -13.58 -3.95
N LEU A 47 4.86 -12.45 -4.57
CA LEU A 47 3.75 -11.58 -4.18
C LEU A 47 2.93 -11.16 -5.40
N ARG A 48 1.64 -11.48 -5.40
CA ARG A 48 0.66 -10.94 -6.34
C ARG A 48 -0.12 -9.82 -5.67
N ILE A 49 -0.08 -8.62 -6.22
CA ILE A 49 -0.86 -7.47 -5.76
C ILE A 49 -2.11 -7.38 -6.64
N ALA A 50 -3.27 -7.70 -6.08
CA ALA A 50 -4.53 -7.75 -6.81
C ALA A 50 -5.38 -6.50 -6.53
N LEU A 51 -5.56 -5.65 -7.55
CA LEU A 51 -6.42 -4.47 -7.54
C LEU A 51 -7.81 -4.83 -8.05
N MET A 52 -8.78 -4.82 -7.15
CA MET A 52 -10.20 -4.97 -7.46
C MET A 52 -10.72 -3.62 -7.99
N SER A 53 -10.92 -3.53 -9.30
CA SER A 53 -11.22 -2.27 -9.97
C SER A 53 -12.61 -2.26 -10.58
N VAL A 54 -13.27 -1.10 -10.53
CA VAL A 54 -14.65 -0.96 -11.04
C VAL A 54 -14.86 0.46 -11.58
N GLY A 55 -15.39 0.54 -12.81
CA GLY A 55 -15.68 1.79 -13.47
C GLY A 55 -16.61 2.69 -12.64
N ARG A 56 -16.28 3.98 -12.59
CA ARG A 56 -17.06 5.02 -11.91
C ARG A 56 -17.80 5.84 -12.97
N SER A 57 -19.07 6.17 -12.71
CA SER A 57 -19.86 7.03 -13.62
C SER A 57 -19.28 8.45 -13.75
N SER A 58 -18.55 8.92 -12.75
CA SER A 58 -17.85 10.20 -12.79
C SER A 58 -16.59 10.21 -13.67
N GLY A 59 -16.14 9.04 -14.14
CA GLY A 59 -14.85 8.91 -14.83
C GLY A 59 -13.63 9.11 -13.92
N ALA A 60 -13.79 9.00 -12.59
CA ALA A 60 -12.68 9.14 -11.65
C ALA A 60 -11.54 8.14 -11.95
N GLU A 61 -10.31 8.64 -12.02
CA GLU A 61 -9.14 7.89 -12.48
C GLU A 61 -8.39 7.14 -11.35
N TYR A 62 -9.13 6.62 -10.36
CA TYR A 62 -8.56 5.96 -9.18
C TYR A 62 -7.56 4.86 -9.56
N LEU A 63 -7.93 3.96 -10.47
CA LEU A 63 -7.06 2.91 -10.97
C LEU A 63 -5.71 3.43 -11.52
N LEU A 64 -5.72 4.53 -12.29
CA LEU A 64 -4.50 5.07 -12.86
C LEU A 64 -3.58 5.66 -11.79
N HIS A 65 -4.16 6.27 -10.76
CA HIS A 65 -3.41 6.79 -9.61
C HIS A 65 -2.83 5.65 -8.76
N ALA A 66 -3.61 4.61 -8.46
CA ALA A 66 -3.17 3.44 -7.71
C ALA A 66 -2.02 2.71 -8.42
N LEU A 67 -2.16 2.45 -9.73
CA LEU A 67 -1.11 1.81 -10.54
C LEU A 67 0.16 2.66 -10.60
N ARG A 68 0.04 3.99 -10.73
CA ARG A 68 1.19 4.89 -10.69
C ARG A 68 1.93 4.79 -9.35
N ALA A 69 1.20 4.87 -8.24
CA ALA A 69 1.78 4.77 -6.90
C ALA A 69 2.50 3.41 -6.70
N LEU A 70 1.86 2.30 -7.10
CA LEU A 70 2.46 0.96 -7.03
C LEU A 70 3.75 0.86 -7.85
N LEU A 71 3.70 1.28 -9.12
CA LEU A 71 4.85 1.21 -10.01
C LEU A 71 5.99 2.14 -9.58
N GLN A 72 5.70 3.23 -8.86
CA GLN A 72 6.73 4.10 -8.25
C GLN A 72 7.44 3.43 -7.07
N THR A 73 6.77 2.53 -6.35
CA THR A 73 7.39 1.73 -5.27
C THR A 73 8.12 0.49 -5.77
N HIS A 74 7.92 0.13 -7.03
CA HIS A 74 8.55 -1.02 -7.66
C HIS A 74 10.06 -0.80 -7.82
N PRO A 75 10.92 -1.81 -7.56
CA PRO A 75 12.35 -1.64 -7.74
C PRO A 75 12.70 -1.14 -9.14
N ALA A 76 13.45 -0.03 -9.21
CA ALA A 76 13.77 0.63 -10.49
C ALA A 76 14.72 -0.20 -11.35
N ARG A 77 15.66 -0.93 -10.72
CA ARG A 77 16.66 -1.76 -11.40
C ARG A 77 16.01 -3.05 -11.89
N VAL A 78 16.23 -3.37 -13.17
CA VAL A 78 15.70 -4.60 -13.80
C VAL A 78 16.27 -5.86 -13.15
N SER A 79 17.51 -5.79 -12.67
CA SER A 79 18.21 -6.87 -11.97
C SER A 79 17.81 -7.07 -10.51
N ASP A 80 16.93 -6.22 -9.97
CA ASP A 80 16.47 -6.40 -8.59
C ASP A 80 15.60 -7.67 -8.50
N PRO A 81 15.94 -8.65 -7.63
CA PRO A 81 15.23 -9.91 -7.55
C PRO A 81 13.75 -9.76 -7.13
N LEU A 82 13.40 -8.70 -6.40
CA LEU A 82 12.00 -8.42 -6.06
C LEU A 82 11.20 -8.00 -7.29
N ARG A 83 11.86 -7.42 -8.30
CA ARG A 83 11.19 -6.90 -9.49
C ARG A 83 10.47 -8.00 -10.27
N SER A 84 11.12 -9.15 -10.48
CA SER A 84 10.52 -10.30 -11.18
C SER A 84 9.64 -11.16 -10.26
N SER A 85 9.75 -10.96 -8.96
CA SER A 85 9.02 -11.75 -7.95
C SER A 85 7.67 -11.14 -7.55
N ILE A 86 7.39 -9.90 -7.97
CA ILE A 86 6.13 -9.19 -7.71
C ILE A 86 5.32 -9.09 -9.00
N GLU A 87 4.07 -9.51 -8.94
CA GLU A 87 3.11 -9.40 -10.06
C GLU A 87 1.97 -8.45 -9.66
N ILE A 88 1.72 -7.43 -10.47
CA ILE A 88 0.58 -6.52 -10.27
C ILE A 88 -0.55 -6.97 -11.19
N VAL A 89 -1.72 -7.26 -10.61
CA VAL A 89 -2.90 -7.75 -11.32
C VAL A 89 -4.06 -6.80 -11.08
N VAL A 90 -4.70 -6.35 -12.15
CA VAL A 90 -5.96 -5.60 -12.10
C VAL A 90 -7.09 -6.53 -12.47
N VAL A 91 -8.02 -6.70 -11.53
CA VAL A 91 -9.23 -7.49 -11.70
C VAL A 91 -10.38 -6.55 -12.04
N ASN A 92 -10.91 -6.65 -13.26
CA ASN A 92 -12.06 -5.86 -13.67
C ASN A 92 -13.36 -6.43 -13.10
N ASN A 93 -13.89 -5.76 -12.09
CA ASN A 93 -15.18 -6.07 -11.48
C ASN A 93 -16.36 -5.34 -12.15
N HIS A 94 -16.11 -4.48 -13.12
CA HIS A 94 -17.16 -3.75 -13.81
C HIS A 94 -17.99 -4.67 -14.71
N ALA A 95 -19.30 -4.44 -14.76
CA ALA A 95 -20.23 -5.19 -15.60
C ALA A 95 -21.18 -4.20 -16.32
N PRO A 96 -21.18 -4.18 -17.66
CA PRO A 96 -20.37 -5.01 -18.54
C PRO A 96 -18.89 -4.53 -18.60
N PRO A 97 -17.89 -5.41 -18.83
CA PRO A 97 -16.48 -5.06 -18.72
C PRO A 97 -16.03 -3.85 -19.57
N GLU A 98 -16.58 -3.72 -20.76
CA GLU A 98 -16.26 -2.68 -21.77
C GLU A 98 -16.65 -1.27 -21.35
N ALA A 99 -17.60 -1.13 -20.42
CA ALA A 99 -18.01 0.18 -19.90
C ALA A 99 -16.95 0.80 -18.96
N HIS A 100 -15.89 0.07 -18.64
CA HIS A 100 -14.81 0.55 -17.79
C HIS A 100 -13.74 1.32 -18.60
N SER A 101 -14.05 2.55 -18.99
CA SER A 101 -13.15 3.40 -19.81
C SER A 101 -11.75 3.59 -19.23
N VAL A 102 -11.64 3.79 -17.90
CA VAL A 102 -10.36 3.95 -17.20
C VAL A 102 -9.48 2.68 -17.30
N LEU A 103 -10.09 1.50 -17.31
CA LEU A 103 -9.37 0.24 -17.49
C LEU A 103 -8.75 0.13 -18.89
N LEU A 104 -9.47 0.55 -19.93
CA LEU A 104 -8.94 0.55 -21.30
C LEU A 104 -7.68 1.44 -21.39
N ARG A 105 -7.74 2.63 -20.78
CA ARG A 105 -6.58 3.52 -20.67
C ARG A 105 -5.45 2.90 -19.85
N ALA A 106 -5.76 2.21 -18.76
CA ALA A 106 -4.77 1.51 -17.95
C ALA A 106 -4.09 0.36 -18.73
N LYS A 107 -4.84 -0.43 -19.50
CA LYS A 107 -4.32 -1.49 -20.38
C LYS A 107 -3.33 -0.89 -21.40
N GLN A 108 -3.65 0.26 -22.01
CA GLN A 108 -2.77 0.95 -22.95
C GLN A 108 -1.47 1.44 -22.30
N LEU A 109 -1.55 2.02 -21.10
CA LEU A 109 -0.38 2.61 -20.41
C LEU A 109 0.50 1.57 -19.71
N TYR A 110 -0.07 0.46 -19.25
CA TYR A 110 0.57 -0.45 -18.31
C TYR A 110 0.54 -1.93 -18.72
N GLY A 111 -0.01 -2.31 -19.88
CA GLY A 111 -0.16 -3.71 -20.30
C GLY A 111 1.12 -4.55 -20.34
N GLY A 112 2.30 -3.93 -20.50
CA GLY A 112 3.59 -4.63 -20.43
C GLY A 112 4.16 -4.82 -19.01
N ARG A 113 3.49 -4.28 -17.99
CA ARG A 113 3.95 -4.31 -16.58
C ARG A 113 2.88 -4.78 -15.59
N VAL A 114 1.63 -4.81 -16.03
CA VAL A 114 0.45 -5.11 -15.21
C VAL A 114 -0.39 -6.12 -15.96
N VAL A 115 -0.80 -7.18 -15.27
CA VAL A 115 -1.70 -8.19 -15.82
C VAL A 115 -3.13 -7.73 -15.60
N PHE A 116 -3.96 -7.78 -16.64
CA PHE A 116 -5.36 -7.41 -16.56
C PHE A 116 -6.21 -8.66 -16.73
N VAL A 117 -7.04 -8.95 -15.74
CA VAL A 117 -7.96 -10.09 -15.75
C VAL A 117 -9.40 -9.61 -15.62
N GLU A 118 -10.30 -10.34 -16.26
CA GLU A 118 -11.73 -10.09 -16.22
C GLU A 118 -12.38 -11.22 -15.42
N LYS A 119 -13.33 -10.88 -14.53
CA LYS A 119 -14.07 -11.91 -13.81
C LYS A 119 -15.07 -12.59 -14.75
N GLU A 120 -15.25 -13.89 -14.59
CA GLU A 120 -16.31 -14.58 -15.30
C GLU A 120 -17.69 -14.16 -14.79
N ALA A 121 -18.59 -13.79 -15.70
CA ALA A 121 -19.95 -13.41 -15.36
C ALA A 121 -20.75 -14.54 -14.66
N ALA A 122 -20.35 -15.81 -14.82
CA ALA A 122 -20.99 -16.94 -14.17
C ALA A 122 -20.77 -16.95 -12.64
N ALA A 123 -19.52 -16.71 -12.18
CA ALA A 123 -19.19 -16.69 -10.76
C ALA A 123 -19.95 -15.58 -10.00
N ALA A 124 -20.04 -14.39 -10.60
CA ALA A 124 -20.81 -13.29 -10.03
C ALA A 124 -22.32 -13.57 -9.96
N ARG A 125 -22.86 -14.37 -10.90
CA ARG A 125 -24.27 -14.78 -10.90
C ARG A 125 -24.58 -15.82 -9.83
N ALA A 126 -23.70 -16.80 -9.61
CA ALA A 126 -23.87 -17.81 -8.58
C ALA A 126 -23.97 -17.18 -7.17
N CYS A 127 -23.08 -16.22 -6.87
CA CYS A 127 -23.12 -15.50 -5.59
C CYS A 127 -24.42 -14.68 -5.39
N ARG A 128 -25.07 -14.25 -6.49
CA ARG A 128 -26.29 -13.43 -6.44
C ARG A 128 -27.57 -14.20 -6.14
N ALA A 129 -27.52 -15.54 -6.11
CA ALA A 129 -28.66 -16.35 -5.71
C ALA A 129 -28.99 -16.06 -4.24
N THR A 130 -29.91 -15.12 -4.01
CA THR A 130 -30.28 -14.65 -2.67
C THR A 130 -31.15 -15.71 -2.01
N PRO A 131 -30.73 -16.35 -0.91
CA PRO A 131 -31.67 -17.14 -0.13
C PRO A 131 -32.69 -16.19 0.49
N LYS A 132 -33.97 -16.60 0.51
CA LYS A 132 -35.04 -15.91 1.25
C LYS A 132 -34.81 -16.09 2.75
N VAL A 133 -33.85 -15.37 3.32
CA VAL A 133 -33.54 -15.45 4.76
C VAL A 133 -34.23 -14.31 5.50
N LYS A 134 -34.95 -14.62 6.58
CA LYS A 134 -35.45 -13.63 7.54
C LYS A 134 -34.29 -13.24 8.49
N GLY A 135 -33.93 -11.96 8.56
CA GLY A 135 -32.90 -11.46 9.49
C GLY A 135 -32.24 -10.15 9.05
N ASP A 136 -31.18 -9.75 9.75
CA ASP A 136 -30.32 -8.62 9.37
C ASP A 136 -29.57 -8.96 8.06
N VAL A 137 -30.13 -8.53 6.95
CA VAL A 137 -29.58 -8.73 5.60
C VAL A 137 -28.79 -7.49 5.18
N ALA A 138 -27.58 -7.70 4.67
CA ALA A 138 -26.77 -6.66 4.07
C ALA A 138 -27.54 -5.98 2.92
N LYS A 139 -27.42 -4.66 2.82
CA LYS A 139 -28.05 -3.90 1.72
C LYS A 139 -27.51 -4.40 0.37
N GLU A 140 -28.36 -4.36 -0.66
CA GLU A 140 -28.03 -4.79 -2.02
C GLU A 140 -26.65 -4.29 -2.55
N PRO A 141 -26.23 -3.02 -2.33
CA PRO A 141 -24.90 -2.56 -2.75
C PRO A 141 -23.75 -3.28 -2.04
N VAL A 142 -23.92 -3.59 -0.76
CA VAL A 142 -22.91 -4.29 0.06
C VAL A 142 -22.83 -5.76 -0.37
N PHE A 143 -23.98 -6.39 -0.57
CA PHE A 143 -24.08 -7.75 -1.11
C PHE A 143 -23.36 -7.86 -2.46
N ARG A 144 -23.62 -6.90 -3.37
CA ARG A 144 -22.96 -6.82 -4.66
C ARG A 144 -21.45 -6.70 -4.54
N GLN A 145 -20.96 -5.86 -3.62
CA GLN A 145 -19.52 -5.72 -3.37
C GLN A 145 -18.89 -7.06 -2.96
N THR A 146 -19.53 -7.81 -2.07
CA THR A 146 -19.04 -9.15 -1.68
C THR A 146 -19.02 -10.10 -2.88
N CYS A 147 -20.06 -10.10 -3.72
CA CYS A 147 -20.09 -10.96 -4.91
C CYS A 147 -19.07 -10.55 -5.98
N ASP A 148 -18.81 -9.26 -6.13
CA ASP A 148 -17.77 -8.78 -7.03
C ASP A 148 -16.38 -9.23 -6.55
N LEU A 149 -16.14 -9.19 -5.25
CA LEU A 149 -14.94 -9.73 -4.64
C LEU A 149 -14.83 -11.24 -4.83
N VAL A 150 -15.90 -12.02 -4.63
CA VAL A 150 -15.91 -13.47 -4.89
C VAL A 150 -15.51 -13.77 -6.34
N GLY A 151 -16.12 -13.07 -7.31
CA GLY A 151 -15.76 -13.22 -8.72
C GLY A 151 -14.31 -12.83 -9.01
N GLY A 152 -13.79 -11.80 -8.32
CA GLY A 152 -12.40 -11.41 -8.46
C GLY A 152 -11.41 -12.41 -7.86
N LEU A 153 -11.73 -13.00 -6.70
CA LEU A 153 -10.93 -14.07 -6.11
C LEU A 153 -10.92 -15.32 -7.00
N GLU A 154 -12.03 -15.63 -7.66
CA GLU A 154 -12.09 -16.73 -8.61
C GLU A 154 -11.18 -16.49 -9.83
N ALA A 155 -11.19 -15.27 -10.38
CA ALA A 155 -10.28 -14.90 -11.46
C ALA A 155 -8.81 -15.05 -11.05
N LEU A 156 -8.45 -14.67 -9.82
CA LEU A 156 -7.10 -14.86 -9.28
C LEU A 156 -6.73 -16.34 -9.09
N LEU A 157 -7.69 -17.19 -8.73
CA LEU A 157 -7.50 -18.63 -8.56
C LEU A 157 -7.35 -19.38 -9.88
N ALA A 158 -7.86 -18.82 -10.98
CA ALA A 158 -7.68 -19.33 -12.33
C ALA A 158 -6.31 -18.98 -12.93
N MET A 159 -5.58 -18.03 -12.34
CA MET A 159 -4.21 -17.69 -12.73
C MET A 159 -3.20 -18.72 -12.18
N PRO A 160 -1.97 -18.80 -12.73
CA PRO A 160 -0.88 -19.50 -12.08
C PRO A 160 -0.76 -19.08 -10.61
N PRO A 161 -0.48 -20.00 -9.69
CA PRO A 161 -0.46 -19.67 -8.26
C PRO A 161 0.61 -18.61 -7.96
N ALA A 162 0.39 -17.80 -6.93
CA ALA A 162 1.39 -16.92 -6.32
C ALA A 162 1.62 -17.37 -4.87
N ASP A 163 2.80 -17.17 -4.28
CA ASP A 163 3.04 -17.54 -2.87
C ASP A 163 2.10 -16.75 -1.96
N HIS A 164 1.99 -15.45 -2.21
CA HIS A 164 1.15 -14.51 -1.47
C HIS A 164 0.27 -13.71 -2.42
N VAL A 165 -0.91 -13.33 -1.92
CA VAL A 165 -1.83 -12.42 -2.62
C VAL A 165 -2.20 -11.28 -1.68
N LEU A 166 -1.81 -10.05 -2.04
CA LEU A 166 -2.24 -8.82 -1.41
C LEU A 166 -3.51 -8.31 -2.10
N LEU A 167 -4.60 -8.22 -1.36
CA LEU A 167 -5.89 -7.72 -1.83
C LEU A 167 -6.00 -6.22 -1.57
N MET A 168 -6.38 -5.47 -2.61
CA MET A 168 -6.66 -4.03 -2.54
C MET A 168 -7.74 -3.60 -3.54
N GLU A 169 -8.38 -2.48 -3.26
CA GLU A 169 -9.26 -1.73 -4.15
C GLU A 169 -8.45 -0.71 -4.95
N ASP A 170 -9.04 -0.20 -6.04
CA ASP A 170 -8.38 0.73 -6.96
C ASP A 170 -8.34 2.19 -6.49
N ASP A 171 -9.01 2.52 -5.38
CA ASP A 171 -9.07 3.86 -4.78
C ASP A 171 -8.11 4.05 -3.60
N TRP A 172 -7.01 3.29 -3.60
CA TRP A 172 -5.94 3.36 -2.61
C TRP A 172 -4.58 3.56 -3.25
N LEU A 173 -3.80 4.46 -2.66
CA LEU A 173 -2.41 4.68 -3.01
C LEU A 173 -1.53 3.93 -2.02
N VAL A 174 -0.54 3.19 -2.50
CA VAL A 174 0.52 2.67 -1.62
C VAL A 174 1.37 3.81 -1.07
N CYS A 175 1.79 3.66 0.18
CA CYS A 175 2.74 4.58 0.78
C CYS A 175 4.14 4.44 0.18
N PRO A 176 4.99 5.49 0.25
CA PRO A 176 6.39 5.38 -0.14
C PRO A 176 7.06 4.20 0.56
N SER A 177 7.83 3.40 -0.17
CA SER A 177 8.50 2.18 0.34
C SER A 177 7.59 1.05 0.84
N ALA A 178 6.28 1.07 0.52
CA ALA A 178 5.36 0.03 0.99
C ALA A 178 5.75 -1.39 0.54
N LEU A 179 6.34 -1.58 -0.65
CA LEU A 179 6.78 -2.91 -1.11
C LEU A 179 7.96 -3.44 -0.30
N LEU A 180 8.90 -2.58 0.08
CA LEU A 180 10.01 -2.96 0.96
C LEU A 180 9.47 -3.30 2.36
N ALA A 181 8.52 -2.52 2.87
CA ALA A 181 7.85 -2.83 4.13
C ALA A 181 7.12 -4.18 4.04
N LEU A 182 6.39 -4.47 2.95
CA LEU A 182 5.71 -5.74 2.75
C LEU A 182 6.66 -6.94 2.76
N GLN A 183 7.85 -6.82 2.19
CA GLN A 183 8.88 -7.86 2.27
C GLN A 183 9.25 -8.15 3.72
N TYR A 184 9.67 -7.12 4.44
CA TYR A 184 10.01 -7.23 5.86
C TYR A 184 8.87 -7.83 6.69
N LEU A 185 7.62 -7.43 6.45
CA LEU A 185 6.46 -7.89 7.22
C LEU A 185 6.09 -9.35 6.92
N LEU A 186 6.28 -9.80 5.67
CA LEU A 186 6.08 -11.20 5.32
C LEU A 186 7.16 -12.08 5.94
N ASP A 187 8.43 -11.67 5.87
CA ASP A 187 9.53 -12.38 6.51
C ASP A 187 9.32 -12.49 8.02
N LYS A 188 8.88 -11.38 8.65
CA LYS A 188 8.54 -11.35 10.07
C LYS A 188 7.33 -12.20 10.43
N ALA A 189 6.29 -12.23 9.59
CA ALA A 189 5.14 -13.10 9.79
C ALA A 189 5.56 -14.57 9.81
N TYR A 190 6.45 -14.99 8.89
CA TYR A 190 7.02 -16.34 8.89
C TYR A 190 7.89 -16.63 10.11
N ALA A 191 8.70 -15.67 10.55
CA ALA A 191 9.49 -15.83 11.78
C ALA A 191 8.60 -16.04 13.02
N TYR A 192 7.41 -15.43 13.04
CA TYR A 192 6.50 -15.51 14.18
C TYR A 192 5.54 -16.69 14.14
N ASP A 193 5.19 -17.19 12.96
CA ASP A 193 4.36 -18.39 12.76
C ASP A 193 4.46 -18.82 11.31
N GLU A 194 5.19 -19.90 11.03
CA GLU A 194 5.35 -20.42 9.67
C GLU A 194 4.01 -20.75 8.98
N ASP A 195 2.96 -20.97 9.77
CA ASP A 195 1.62 -21.32 9.31
C ASP A 195 0.61 -20.18 9.50
N TRP A 196 1.05 -18.92 9.50
CA TRP A 196 0.15 -17.76 9.62
C TRP A 196 -1.00 -17.78 8.60
N LEU A 197 -2.18 -17.30 9.00
CA LEU A 197 -3.42 -17.36 8.21
C LEU A 197 -3.53 -16.18 7.23
N ALA A 198 -3.37 -14.97 7.74
CA ALA A 198 -3.34 -13.75 6.95
C ALA A 198 -2.53 -12.65 7.67
N LEU A 199 -2.01 -11.71 6.90
CA LEU A 199 -1.30 -10.53 7.37
C LEU A 199 -2.05 -9.27 6.91
N ARG A 200 -2.37 -8.38 7.84
CA ARG A 200 -3.01 -7.09 7.55
C ARG A 200 -2.04 -5.94 7.69
N VAL A 201 -2.01 -5.06 6.69
CA VAL A 201 -1.14 -3.89 6.62
C VAL A 201 -1.89 -2.58 6.33
N SER A 202 -3.23 -2.62 6.45
CA SER A 202 -4.14 -1.48 6.26
C SER A 202 -5.47 -1.70 7.00
N TYR A 203 -6.49 -0.92 6.69
CA TYR A 203 -7.84 -1.02 7.22
C TYR A 203 -8.89 -1.38 6.15
N GLY A 204 -10.08 -1.75 6.61
CA GLY A 204 -11.12 -2.34 5.75
C GLY A 204 -10.69 -3.69 5.18
N PHE A 205 -11.14 -4.00 3.96
CA PHE A 205 -10.72 -5.18 3.20
C PHE A 205 -9.38 -4.95 2.46
N ASN A 206 -8.91 -3.71 2.41
CA ASN A 206 -7.64 -3.33 1.79
C ASN A 206 -6.46 -3.76 2.64
N GLY A 207 -5.33 -4.03 2.00
CA GLY A 207 -4.10 -4.32 2.71
C GLY A 207 -4.10 -5.67 3.40
N VAL A 208 -4.81 -6.66 2.85
CA VAL A 208 -4.88 -8.01 3.41
C VAL A 208 -4.07 -8.93 2.53
N VAL A 209 -3.02 -9.51 3.10
CA VAL A 209 -2.19 -10.51 2.46
C VAL A 209 -2.60 -11.88 2.95
N VAL A 210 -2.91 -12.77 2.01
CA VAL A 210 -3.17 -14.19 2.28
C VAL A 210 -2.17 -15.04 1.51
N ARG A 211 -1.92 -16.26 1.99
CA ARG A 211 -1.19 -17.24 1.18
C ARG A 211 -2.06 -17.63 -0.02
N GLY A 212 -1.41 -17.87 -1.16
CA GLY A 212 -2.09 -18.37 -2.34
C GLY A 212 -2.66 -19.78 -2.15
N GLY A 213 -3.36 -20.29 -3.16
CA GLY A 213 -3.85 -21.66 -3.15
C GLY A 213 -4.96 -21.89 -2.13
N ALA A 214 -4.68 -22.65 -1.06
CA ALA A 214 -5.72 -23.12 -0.13
C ALA A 214 -6.37 -21.99 0.67
N ASP A 215 -5.58 -21.05 1.19
CA ASP A 215 -6.09 -19.94 2.00
C ASP A 215 -6.97 -19.00 1.18
N LEU A 216 -6.51 -18.61 -0.02
CA LEU A 216 -7.31 -17.83 -0.96
C LEU A 216 -8.62 -18.54 -1.34
N ARG A 217 -8.59 -19.86 -1.61
CA ARG A 217 -9.81 -20.66 -1.86
C ARG A 217 -10.75 -20.72 -0.66
N SER A 218 -10.21 -20.80 0.55
CA SER A 218 -11.01 -20.82 1.77
C SER A 218 -11.71 -19.48 1.99
N LEU A 219 -10.99 -18.38 1.86
CA LEU A 219 -11.56 -17.04 1.93
C LEU A 219 -12.66 -16.84 0.88
N ARG A 220 -12.41 -17.22 -0.38
CA ARG A 220 -13.43 -17.14 -1.46
C ARG A 220 -14.70 -17.89 -1.09
N ARG A 221 -14.58 -19.16 -0.66
CA ARG A 221 -15.74 -20.00 -0.28
C ARG A 221 -16.50 -19.42 0.90
N HIS A 222 -15.79 -18.83 1.87
CA HIS A 222 -16.43 -18.19 3.02
C HIS A 222 -17.25 -16.96 2.60
N LEU A 223 -16.69 -16.10 1.75
CA LEU A 223 -17.40 -14.93 1.20
C LEU A 223 -18.59 -15.33 0.34
N GLU A 224 -18.46 -16.39 -0.45
CA GLU A 224 -19.51 -16.93 -1.34
C GLU A 224 -20.68 -17.56 -0.57
N SER A 225 -20.41 -18.16 0.59
CA SER A 225 -21.44 -18.81 1.42
C SER A 225 -22.18 -17.85 2.37
N HIS A 226 -21.66 -16.64 2.56
CA HIS A 226 -22.23 -15.65 3.47
C HIS A 226 -22.43 -14.23 2.90
N PRO A 227 -22.62 -14.00 1.58
CA PRO A 227 -22.52 -12.68 0.98
C PRO A 227 -23.60 -11.69 1.45
N TRP A 228 -24.74 -12.20 1.93
CA TRP A 228 -25.89 -11.41 2.42
C TRP A 228 -25.82 -11.07 3.91
N ARG A 229 -24.89 -11.63 4.69
CA ARG A 229 -24.92 -11.50 6.16
C ARG A 229 -24.26 -10.21 6.64
N ARG A 230 -23.08 -9.90 6.11
CA ARG A 230 -22.26 -8.78 6.59
C ARG A 230 -21.49 -8.16 5.42
N PRO A 231 -21.02 -6.92 5.56
CA PRO A 231 -20.02 -6.34 4.67
C PRO A 231 -18.77 -7.23 4.49
N PRO A 232 -18.07 -7.16 3.34
CA PRO A 232 -16.96 -8.05 3.04
C PRO A 232 -15.81 -7.95 4.06
N ASP A 233 -15.54 -6.78 4.63
CA ASP A 233 -14.55 -6.57 5.69
C ASP A 233 -14.94 -7.26 7.01
N HIS A 234 -16.24 -7.33 7.31
CA HIS A 234 -16.75 -8.09 8.45
C HIS A 234 -16.74 -9.60 8.21
N LEU A 235 -16.97 -10.06 6.97
CA LEU A 235 -16.85 -11.47 6.61
C LEU A 235 -15.39 -11.92 6.62
N LEU A 236 -14.47 -11.06 6.18
CA LEU A 236 -13.04 -11.31 6.35
C LEU A 236 -12.67 -11.49 7.81
N PHE A 237 -13.19 -10.61 8.69
CA PHE A 237 -13.02 -10.75 10.13
C PHE A 237 -13.53 -12.09 10.65
N GLU A 238 -14.76 -12.46 10.30
CA GLU A 238 -15.38 -13.74 10.68
C GLU A 238 -14.55 -14.94 10.21
N TRP A 239 -13.95 -14.85 9.02
CA TRP A 239 -13.05 -15.86 8.47
C TRP A 239 -11.78 -16.05 9.29
N PHE A 240 -11.00 -14.99 9.54
CA PHE A 240 -9.72 -15.18 10.23
C PHE A 240 -9.84 -15.31 11.76
N SER A 241 -10.91 -14.77 12.35
CA SER A 241 -11.15 -14.89 13.81
C SER A 241 -11.68 -16.26 14.20
N GLY A 242 -12.11 -17.08 13.25
CA GLY A 242 -12.74 -18.37 13.54
C GLY A 242 -14.07 -18.22 14.29
N GLU A 243 -14.83 -17.15 14.03
CA GLU A 243 -16.13 -16.90 14.69
C GLU A 243 -17.16 -18.02 14.43
N ARG A 244 -16.98 -18.81 13.36
CA ARG A 244 -17.91 -19.87 12.94
C ARG A 244 -17.27 -21.25 12.97
N PRO A 245 -18.05 -22.34 13.10
CA PRO A 245 -17.48 -23.69 13.10
C PRO A 245 -16.61 -23.99 11.87
N ASP A 246 -17.05 -23.56 10.68
CA ASP A 246 -16.31 -23.76 9.43
C ASP A 246 -15.01 -22.95 9.39
N THR A 247 -15.04 -21.68 9.80
CA THR A 247 -13.84 -20.83 9.80
C THR A 247 -12.91 -21.15 10.97
N LYS A 248 -13.44 -21.57 12.11
CA LYS A 248 -12.67 -22.02 13.29
C LYS A 248 -11.86 -23.26 12.98
N ALA A 249 -12.50 -24.26 12.34
CA ALA A 249 -11.82 -25.47 11.91
C ALA A 249 -10.72 -25.18 10.89
N TYR A 250 -10.93 -24.21 10.01
CA TYR A 250 -9.93 -23.80 9.01
C TYR A 250 -8.80 -22.93 9.58
N ALA A 251 -9.12 -22.02 10.51
CA ALA A 251 -8.14 -21.21 11.19
C ALA A 251 -7.25 -22.09 12.07
N ALA A 252 -7.81 -23.10 12.75
CA ALA A 252 -7.05 -24.16 13.45
C ALA A 252 -5.94 -23.66 14.40
N GLY A 253 -6.07 -22.44 14.95
CA GLY A 253 -5.03 -21.82 15.79
C GLY A 253 -3.92 -21.09 15.04
N ARG A 254 -3.97 -21.06 13.70
CA ARG A 254 -3.10 -20.23 12.85
C ARG A 254 -3.28 -18.75 13.17
N SER A 255 -2.19 -18.00 13.16
CA SER A 255 -2.22 -16.61 13.58
C SER A 255 -2.73 -15.66 12.49
N TYR A 256 -3.54 -14.69 12.89
CA TYR A 256 -3.86 -13.52 12.07
C TYR A 256 -2.96 -12.37 12.50
N ARG A 257 -2.07 -11.95 11.60
CA ARG A 257 -1.04 -10.95 11.89
C ARG A 257 -1.50 -9.56 11.45
N VAL A 258 -1.15 -8.55 12.22
CA VAL A 258 -1.50 -7.16 11.94
C VAL A 258 -0.27 -6.28 12.10
N PHE A 259 0.11 -5.59 11.03
CA PHE A 259 1.09 -4.53 11.06
C PHE A 259 0.47 -3.29 11.71
N ARG A 260 1.19 -2.68 12.65
CA ARG A 260 0.72 -1.58 13.49
C ARG A 260 0.45 -0.30 12.70
N HIS A 261 1.14 -0.11 11.58
CA HIS A 261 1.07 1.10 10.76
C HIS A 261 0.30 0.87 9.46
N ASN A 262 -0.29 1.93 8.95
CA ASN A 262 -1.08 1.89 7.73
C ASN A 262 -0.19 2.06 6.49
N LEU A 263 -0.24 1.13 5.53
CA LEU A 263 0.56 1.17 4.30
C LEU A 263 -0.15 1.79 3.08
N PHE A 264 -1.37 2.31 3.24
CA PHE A 264 -2.11 2.89 2.12
C PHE A 264 -2.84 4.17 2.45
N TYR A 265 -2.99 5.03 1.46
CA TYR A 265 -3.76 6.25 1.56
C TYR A 265 -5.01 6.16 0.70
N HIS A 266 -6.18 6.29 1.31
CA HIS A 266 -7.47 6.21 0.61
C HIS A 266 -7.78 7.53 -0.11
N ILE A 267 -8.09 7.45 -1.40
CA ILE A 267 -8.44 8.61 -2.25
C ILE A 267 -9.90 8.59 -2.72
N GLY A 268 -10.67 7.57 -2.31
CA GLY A 268 -12.09 7.45 -2.64
C GLY A 268 -12.93 8.52 -1.94
N ALA A 269 -13.71 9.27 -2.72
CA ALA A 269 -14.56 10.35 -2.20
C ALA A 269 -15.88 9.85 -1.58
N LEU A 270 -16.35 8.66 -1.96
CA LEU A 270 -17.62 8.10 -1.55
C LEU A 270 -17.43 6.68 -1.01
N SER A 271 -17.87 6.45 0.23
CA SER A 271 -17.98 5.11 0.80
C SER A 271 -19.41 4.59 0.64
N THR A 272 -19.56 3.32 0.23
CA THR A 272 -20.85 2.62 0.12
C THR A 272 -21.64 2.61 1.44
N LEU A 273 -20.97 2.84 2.57
CA LEU A 273 -21.57 2.81 3.90
C LEU A 273 -22.18 4.15 4.36
N ASN A 274 -22.32 5.18 3.49
CA ASN A 274 -22.88 6.49 3.86
C ASN A 274 -22.27 7.06 5.15
N GLN A 275 -20.95 6.91 5.30
CA GLN A 275 -20.27 7.34 6.51
C GLN A 275 -20.18 8.88 6.56
N PRO A 276 -20.17 9.47 7.77
CA PRO A 276 -20.07 10.92 7.93
C PRO A 276 -18.79 11.46 7.27
N LYS A 277 -18.86 12.69 6.74
CA LYS A 277 -17.74 13.39 6.06
C LYS A 277 -16.48 13.53 6.90
N THR A 278 -16.58 13.35 8.23
CA THR A 278 -15.50 13.47 9.20
C THR A 278 -14.79 12.15 9.50
N ARG A 279 -14.97 11.10 8.68
CA ARG A 279 -14.27 9.83 8.92
C ARG A 279 -12.76 10.06 8.83
N PHE A 280 -12.08 9.82 9.94
CA PHE A 280 -10.63 9.78 9.97
C PHE A 280 -10.14 8.64 9.07
N THR A 281 -9.37 8.99 8.05
CA THR A 281 -8.62 8.05 7.22
C THR A 281 -7.16 8.12 7.67
N PRO A 282 -6.59 7.04 8.24
CA PRO A 282 -5.19 7.06 8.65
C PRO A 282 -4.31 7.39 7.44
N GLY A 283 -3.39 8.34 7.64
CA GLY A 283 -2.36 8.66 6.65
C GLY A 283 -1.32 7.54 6.54
N CYS A 284 -0.37 7.74 5.63
CA CYS A 284 0.76 6.83 5.47
C CYS A 284 1.57 6.67 6.75
N TYR A 285 1.84 5.41 7.12
CA TYR A 285 2.54 4.98 8.31
C TYR A 285 1.95 5.49 9.64
N SER A 286 0.74 6.02 9.63
CA SER A 286 0.03 6.32 10.87
C SER A 286 -0.43 5.03 11.57
N LEU A 287 -0.58 5.09 12.88
CA LEU A 287 -1.05 3.95 13.67
C LEU A 287 -2.47 3.58 13.25
N ILE A 288 -2.68 2.33 12.81
CA ILE A 288 -4.01 1.83 12.46
C ILE A 288 -4.94 1.90 13.69
N PHE A 289 -4.40 1.65 14.89
CA PHE A 289 -5.18 1.57 16.13
C PHE A 289 -5.63 2.92 16.70
N ALA A 290 -4.88 3.99 16.46
CA ALA A 290 -5.25 5.34 16.93
C ALA A 290 -6.55 5.80 16.27
N SER A 291 -6.77 5.42 15.00
CA SER A 291 -7.99 5.73 14.25
C SER A 291 -9.23 5.00 14.74
N ILE A 292 -9.06 3.74 15.13
CA ILE A 292 -10.15 2.86 15.57
C ILE A 292 -10.65 3.27 16.96
N ASN A 293 -9.73 3.62 17.87
CA ASN A 293 -10.09 4.00 19.24
C ASN A 293 -10.93 5.27 19.34
N SER A 294 -10.70 6.26 18.47
CA SER A 294 -11.49 7.50 18.42
C SER A 294 -12.94 7.25 18.01
N LEU A 295 -13.15 6.34 17.04
CA LEU A 295 -14.49 5.94 16.57
C LEU A 295 -15.25 5.09 17.59
N VAL A 296 -14.55 4.20 18.30
CA VAL A 296 -15.14 3.32 19.31
C VAL A 296 -15.45 4.06 20.62
N ARG A 297 -14.60 5.01 21.07
CA ARG A 297 -14.85 5.76 22.31
C ARG A 297 -16.04 6.70 22.25
N ASN A 298 -16.30 7.31 21.09
CA ASN A 298 -17.43 8.24 20.92
C ASN A 298 -18.77 7.55 20.66
N SER A 299 -18.76 6.25 20.37
CA SER A 299 -19.96 5.45 20.15
C SER A 299 -20.36 4.76 21.46
N LEU A 300 -21.24 5.41 22.19
CA LEU A 300 -21.77 5.10 23.53
C LEU A 300 -22.58 3.79 23.60
N LEU A 301 -22.01 2.66 23.17
CA LEU A 301 -22.61 1.32 23.27
C LEU A 301 -21.65 0.36 23.99
N ARG A 302 -21.81 0.29 25.31
CA ARG A 302 -21.15 -0.67 26.22
C ARG A 302 -21.62 -2.12 26.08
N ALA A 303 -22.51 -2.44 25.15
CA ALA A 303 -23.06 -3.79 25.00
C ALA A 303 -22.68 -4.36 23.62
N LYS A 304 -21.78 -5.35 23.64
CA LYS A 304 -21.13 -6.05 22.51
C LYS A 304 -19.97 -5.26 21.89
N ALA A 305 -18.79 -5.45 22.50
CA ALA A 305 -17.51 -5.17 21.87
C ALA A 305 -17.35 -6.00 20.57
N SER A 306 -17.93 -5.52 19.47
CA SER A 306 -17.77 -6.14 18.15
C SER A 306 -16.42 -5.74 17.56
N SER A 307 -15.63 -6.75 17.17
CA SER A 307 -14.47 -6.79 16.24
C SER A 307 -13.37 -5.72 16.29
N THR A 308 -13.66 -4.45 16.53
CA THR A 308 -12.69 -3.34 16.47
C THR A 308 -12.03 -3.04 17.81
N SER A 309 -12.71 -3.32 18.93
CA SER A 309 -12.20 -3.11 20.30
C SER A 309 -11.15 -4.13 20.76
N LEU A 310 -11.13 -5.34 20.18
CA LEU A 310 -10.20 -6.40 20.60
C LEU A 310 -8.77 -6.17 20.10
N PHE A 311 -8.61 -5.41 19.01
CA PHE A 311 -7.30 -5.21 18.37
C PHE A 311 -6.50 -4.03 18.94
N SER A 312 -7.16 -2.94 19.32
CA SER A 312 -6.47 -1.70 19.71
C SER A 312 -6.00 -1.69 21.17
N ALA A 313 -6.76 -2.28 22.09
CA ALA A 313 -6.40 -2.31 23.51
C ALA A 313 -5.38 -3.42 23.82
N VAL A 314 -5.50 -4.57 23.15
CA VAL A 314 -4.64 -5.73 23.40
C VAL A 314 -3.28 -5.57 22.71
N SER A 315 -3.20 -4.96 21.52
CA SER A 315 -1.93 -4.91 20.78
C SER A 315 -0.91 -3.92 21.33
N GLU A 316 -1.32 -2.70 21.69
CA GLU A 316 -0.38 -1.66 22.14
C GLU A 316 0.22 -1.97 23.52
N GLN A 317 -0.56 -2.61 24.40
CA GLN A 317 -0.07 -3.04 25.71
C GLN A 317 0.68 -4.37 25.64
N ALA A 318 0.25 -5.32 24.81
CA ALA A 318 0.93 -6.62 24.72
C ALA A 318 2.24 -6.54 23.92
N CYS A 319 2.34 -5.62 22.95
CA CYS A 319 3.44 -5.56 21.98
C CYS A 319 3.93 -4.11 21.77
N PRO A 320 4.35 -3.38 22.82
CA PRO A 320 4.65 -1.95 22.72
C PRO A 320 5.82 -1.62 21.78
N HIS A 321 6.78 -2.55 21.66
CA HIS A 321 8.01 -2.40 20.87
C HIS A 321 7.99 -3.18 19.56
N ASP A 322 6.87 -3.81 19.23
CA ASP A 322 6.71 -4.55 17.99
C ASP A 322 5.81 -3.80 17.02
N ASP A 323 6.08 -4.00 15.74
CA ASP A 323 5.29 -3.49 14.64
C ASP A 323 4.35 -4.56 14.05
N VAL A 324 4.49 -5.84 14.41
CA VAL A 324 3.58 -6.92 14.03
C VAL A 324 2.95 -7.54 15.28
N TRP A 325 1.63 -7.60 15.29
CA TRP A 325 0.84 -8.25 16.34
C TRP A 325 0.19 -9.55 15.83
N PRO A 326 0.04 -10.60 16.67
CA PRO A 326 0.71 -10.77 17.96
C PRO A 326 2.24 -10.80 17.81
N CYS A 327 2.97 -10.38 18.85
CA CYS A 327 4.44 -10.27 18.87
C CYS A 327 5.14 -11.49 19.48
N THR A 328 4.39 -12.53 19.84
CA THR A 328 4.99 -13.77 20.29
C THR A 328 5.59 -14.47 19.08
N GLU A 329 6.91 -14.63 19.11
CA GLU A 329 7.63 -15.58 18.26
C GLU A 329 6.97 -16.96 18.41
N ALA A 330 6.95 -17.74 17.33
CA ALA A 330 6.52 -19.12 17.41
C ALA A 330 7.37 -19.79 18.50
N PRO A 331 6.77 -20.52 19.46
CA PRO A 331 7.56 -21.37 20.33
C PRO A 331 8.41 -22.23 19.39
N LEU A 332 9.74 -22.23 19.58
CA LEU A 332 10.64 -23.04 18.78
C LEU A 332 10.03 -24.44 18.73
N LYS A 333 9.52 -24.82 17.55
CA LYS A 333 9.00 -26.17 17.34
C LYS A 333 10.17 -27.06 17.72
N PRO A 334 10.08 -27.89 18.77
CA PRO A 334 11.21 -28.70 19.19
C PRO A 334 11.64 -29.44 17.94
N ALA A 335 12.88 -29.17 17.50
CA ALA A 335 13.37 -29.64 16.22
C ALA A 335 13.06 -31.13 16.18
N ALA A 336 12.07 -31.53 15.37
CA ALA A 336 11.77 -32.93 15.18
C ALA A 336 13.10 -33.51 14.70
N ALA A 337 13.71 -34.38 15.51
CA ALA A 337 15.11 -34.78 15.41
C ALA A 337 15.46 -35.09 13.95
N ALA A 338 15.96 -34.08 13.24
CA ALA A 338 16.27 -34.18 11.84
C ALA A 338 17.64 -34.83 11.81
N THR A 339 17.65 -36.14 11.60
CA THR A 339 18.85 -36.90 11.23
C THR A 339 19.26 -36.45 9.84
N ALA A 340 19.84 -35.26 9.74
CA ALA A 340 20.48 -34.75 8.54
C ALA A 340 21.93 -34.41 8.90
N SER A 341 22.80 -35.37 8.65
CA SER A 341 24.25 -35.20 8.66
C SER A 341 24.63 -34.28 7.49
N HIS A 342 24.77 -32.97 7.75
CA HIS A 342 25.48 -32.07 6.86
C HIS A 342 26.90 -31.86 7.38
N ASP A 343 27.87 -32.08 6.48
CA ASP A 343 29.30 -31.97 6.74
C ASP A 343 29.67 -30.51 7.05
N ALA A 344 30.17 -30.27 8.26
CA ALA A 344 30.57 -28.95 8.75
C ALA A 344 31.65 -28.28 7.88
N GLY A 345 32.34 -29.05 7.03
CA GLY A 345 33.36 -28.54 6.10
C GLY A 345 32.84 -27.71 4.92
N GLU A 346 31.54 -27.77 4.60
CA GLU A 346 30.96 -27.05 3.46
C GLU A 346 30.52 -25.63 3.83
N VAL A 347 29.96 -25.45 5.03
CA VAL A 347 29.53 -24.15 5.58
C VAL A 347 30.74 -23.21 5.82
N ALA A 348 31.88 -23.77 6.23
CA ALA A 348 33.10 -23.00 6.44
C ALA A 348 33.68 -22.41 5.14
N ARG A 349 33.50 -23.09 3.99
CA ARG A 349 33.99 -22.59 2.69
C ARG A 349 33.17 -21.42 2.16
N TRP A 350 31.86 -21.43 2.39
CA TRP A 350 30.96 -20.34 2.01
C TRP A 350 31.26 -19.04 2.74
N LEU A 351 31.51 -19.11 4.05
CA LEU A 351 31.81 -17.92 4.87
C LEU A 351 33.16 -17.27 4.51
N ALA A 352 34.14 -18.07 4.07
CA ALA A 352 35.43 -17.55 3.63
C ALA A 352 35.34 -16.80 2.28
N ALA A 353 34.46 -17.22 1.37
CA ALA A 353 34.27 -16.58 0.07
C ALA A 353 33.56 -15.21 0.19
N ALA A 354 32.62 -15.07 1.14
CA ALA A 354 31.89 -13.82 1.36
C ALA A 354 32.75 -12.71 1.99
N ALA A 355 33.77 -13.08 2.77
CA ALA A 355 34.67 -12.12 3.42
C ALA A 355 35.67 -11.46 2.45
N ALA A 356 35.91 -12.04 1.27
CA ALA A 356 36.91 -11.57 0.32
C ALA A 356 36.39 -10.48 -0.65
N ALA A 357 35.10 -10.14 -0.62
CA ALA A 357 34.43 -9.40 -1.69
C ALA A 357 33.99 -7.95 -1.34
N GLY A 358 34.37 -7.39 -0.20
CA GLY A 358 33.83 -6.09 0.23
C GLY A 358 34.86 -5.15 0.85
N ASP A 359 35.53 -4.34 0.03
CA ASP A 359 36.16 -3.10 0.48
C ASP A 359 36.28 -2.11 -0.69
N ASP A 360 35.28 -1.24 -0.87
CA ASP A 360 35.47 0.06 -1.53
C ASP A 360 34.30 1.01 -1.19
N THR A 361 34.55 2.06 -0.42
CA THR A 361 33.60 3.15 -0.21
C THR A 361 34.30 4.51 -0.20
N THR A 362 33.97 5.35 -1.19
CA THR A 362 34.25 6.79 -1.18
C THR A 362 32.95 7.56 -0.97
N ALA A 363 32.97 8.56 -0.10
CA ALA A 363 31.83 9.40 0.27
C ALA A 363 31.77 10.68 -0.59
N ASP A 364 30.62 10.94 -1.21
CA ASP A 364 30.34 12.18 -1.95
C ASP A 364 29.34 13.09 -1.22
N ALA A 365 29.55 14.40 -1.37
CA ALA A 365 28.86 15.50 -0.70
C ALA A 365 27.40 15.73 -1.14
N ALA A 366 26.59 16.31 -0.25
CA ALA A 366 25.16 16.56 -0.47
C ALA A 366 24.86 17.71 -1.46
N PRO A 367 23.79 17.61 -2.30
CA PRO A 367 23.45 18.61 -3.30
C PRO A 367 22.69 19.83 -2.72
N ALA A 368 22.77 20.96 -3.44
CA ALA A 368 22.04 22.20 -3.15
C ALA A 368 20.60 22.18 -3.74
N PHE A 369 19.65 22.81 -3.05
CA PHE A 369 18.21 22.81 -3.40
C PHE A 369 17.69 24.21 -3.77
N ASP A 370 16.72 24.28 -4.69
CA ASP A 370 15.99 25.49 -5.07
C ASP A 370 14.63 25.56 -4.35
N VAL A 371 14.14 26.78 -4.07
CA VAL A 371 12.87 27.00 -3.37
C VAL A 371 11.95 27.91 -4.19
N ALA A 372 10.66 27.55 -4.30
CA ALA A 372 9.66 28.34 -5.02
C ALA A 372 8.30 28.39 -4.29
N ALA A 373 7.62 29.53 -4.41
CA ALA A 373 6.23 29.70 -3.99
C ALA A 373 5.28 29.45 -5.17
N VAL A 374 4.22 28.65 -4.95
CA VAL A 374 3.22 28.34 -5.99
C VAL A 374 1.83 28.71 -5.50
N GLY A 375 1.18 29.63 -6.21
CA GLY A 375 -0.20 30.05 -5.95
C GLY A 375 -1.22 29.25 -6.77
N GLY A 376 -2.35 28.90 -6.15
CA GLY A 376 -3.45 28.21 -6.83
C GLY A 376 -4.60 29.14 -7.19
N ARG A 377 -4.59 29.78 -8.37
CA ARG A 377 -5.82 30.33 -8.99
C ARG A 377 -6.11 29.59 -10.29
N GLY A 378 -7.35 29.12 -10.44
CA GLY A 378 -7.89 28.76 -11.76
C GLY A 378 -8.29 30.04 -12.52
N PRO A 379 -8.45 29.99 -13.86
CA PRO A 379 -8.81 31.16 -14.65
C PRO A 379 -10.22 31.63 -14.28
N GLN A 380 -10.33 32.87 -13.81
CA GLN A 380 -11.58 33.57 -13.58
C GLN A 380 -11.90 34.37 -14.85
N GLN A 381 -13.10 34.21 -15.39
CA GLN A 381 -13.57 34.92 -16.57
C GLN A 381 -13.72 36.42 -16.26
N ASP A 382 -13.05 37.25 -17.06
CA ASP A 382 -13.04 38.71 -16.93
C ASP A 382 -14.38 39.34 -17.35
N GLY A 383 -14.88 40.22 -16.49
CA GLY A 383 -15.78 41.32 -16.83
C GLY A 383 -15.15 42.61 -16.30
N ALA A 384 -14.74 43.50 -17.20
CA ALA A 384 -13.99 44.71 -16.91
C ALA A 384 -14.84 45.82 -16.24
N GLN A 385 -14.23 46.59 -15.34
CA GLN A 385 -14.31 48.07 -15.33
C GLN A 385 -13.22 48.71 -14.44
N ASP A 386 -12.78 49.88 -14.90
CA ASP A 386 -11.57 50.65 -14.55
C ASP A 386 -11.47 51.21 -13.13
N GLY A 387 -10.23 51.44 -12.68
CA GLY A 387 -9.90 52.33 -11.55
C GLY A 387 -8.45 52.26 -11.10
N ALA A 388 -7.65 53.28 -11.44
CA ALA A 388 -6.22 53.39 -11.15
C ALA A 388 -5.85 53.48 -9.66
N GLY A 389 -4.71 52.89 -9.26
CA GLY A 389 -3.99 53.30 -8.04
C GLY A 389 -3.04 52.28 -7.40
N ARG A 390 -1.73 52.54 -7.53
CA ARG A 390 -0.59 52.17 -6.64
C ARG A 390 -0.12 50.71 -6.51
N ALA A 391 1.02 50.47 -7.16
CA ALA A 391 2.31 49.99 -6.65
C ALA A 391 2.37 48.94 -5.51
N GLY A 392 3.06 47.82 -5.81
CA GLY A 392 3.74 47.00 -4.81
C GLY A 392 3.36 45.52 -4.76
N GLY A 393 3.31 44.82 -5.90
CA GLY A 393 3.13 43.36 -5.92
C GLY A 393 4.42 42.66 -6.34
N VAL A 394 4.98 41.82 -5.47
CA VAL A 394 6.03 40.86 -5.85
C VAL A 394 5.42 39.88 -6.86
N GLU A 395 5.90 39.90 -8.09
CA GLU A 395 5.47 39.01 -9.17
C GLU A 395 5.96 37.59 -8.87
N VAL A 396 5.07 36.72 -8.36
CA VAL A 396 5.36 35.29 -8.16
C VAL A 396 5.25 34.59 -9.50
N LYS A 397 6.39 34.38 -10.15
CA LYS A 397 6.48 33.69 -11.43
C LYS A 397 6.07 32.21 -11.26
N ALA A 398 4.92 31.83 -11.78
CA ALA A 398 4.49 30.43 -11.82
C ALA A 398 5.49 29.61 -12.65
N LEU A 399 6.09 28.58 -12.07
CA LEU A 399 7.03 27.69 -12.76
C LEU A 399 6.27 26.57 -13.50
N PRO A 400 6.74 26.15 -14.68
CA PRO A 400 6.14 25.07 -15.47
C PRO A 400 6.19 23.73 -14.73
N ALA A 401 5.20 22.87 -15.02
CA ALA A 401 4.90 21.60 -14.35
C ALA A 401 5.97 20.49 -14.44
N ALA A 402 7.22 20.81 -14.82
CA ALA A 402 8.26 19.84 -15.17
C ALA A 402 9.38 19.66 -14.12
N ARG A 403 9.26 20.22 -12.91
CA ARG A 403 10.25 20.00 -11.83
C ARG A 403 9.75 18.93 -10.85
N ASP A 404 10.60 17.93 -10.59
CA ASP A 404 10.32 16.84 -9.66
C ASP A 404 10.42 17.34 -8.21
N THR A 405 9.39 17.09 -7.41
CA THR A 405 9.30 17.58 -6.03
C THR A 405 9.60 16.45 -5.06
N ARG A 406 10.66 16.56 -4.25
CA ARG A 406 11.02 15.55 -3.25
C ARG A 406 10.52 15.95 -1.86
N ALA A 407 9.93 14.99 -1.15
CA ALA A 407 9.41 15.17 0.20
C ALA A 407 10.48 15.49 1.26
N VAL A 408 11.76 15.21 0.99
CA VAL A 408 12.88 15.46 1.92
C VAL A 408 13.11 16.97 2.11
N GLY A 409 13.08 17.76 1.03
CA GLY A 409 13.24 19.22 1.10
C GLY A 409 12.08 19.91 1.81
N LEU A 410 10.86 19.40 1.66
CA LEU A 410 9.66 19.96 2.29
C LEU A 410 9.69 19.89 3.83
N ARG A 411 10.36 18.89 4.43
CA ARG A 411 10.50 18.82 5.90
C ARG A 411 11.37 19.95 6.42
N ALA A 412 12.48 20.24 5.74
CA ALA A 412 13.36 21.34 6.11
C ALA A 412 12.65 22.69 5.99
N LEU A 413 11.76 22.85 5.01
CA LEU A 413 10.97 24.07 4.80
C LEU A 413 9.78 24.22 5.76
N ASN A 414 9.41 23.18 6.52
CA ASN A 414 8.24 23.18 7.41
C ASN A 414 8.52 23.84 8.78
N ASN A 415 9.08 25.04 8.77
CA ASN A 415 9.31 25.83 9.97
C ASN A 415 8.97 27.32 9.71
N CYS A 416 8.82 28.09 10.79
CA CYS A 416 8.34 29.48 10.66
C CYS A 416 9.41 30.40 10.06
N GLU A 417 10.69 30.11 10.28
CA GLU A 417 11.80 30.90 9.74
C GLU A 417 11.87 30.75 8.23
N SER A 418 11.80 29.52 7.72
CA SER A 418 11.71 29.25 6.27
C SER A 418 10.46 29.85 5.65
N LEU A 419 9.29 29.75 6.29
CA LEU A 419 8.07 30.39 5.78
C LEU A 419 8.21 31.92 5.71
N LYS A 420 8.74 32.56 6.76
CA LYS A 420 8.99 34.02 6.79
C LYS A 420 10.07 34.48 5.82
N ALA A 421 10.96 33.59 5.39
CA ALA A 421 11.94 33.90 4.36
C ALA A 421 11.32 34.01 2.96
N HIS A 422 10.14 33.41 2.74
CA HIS A 422 9.48 33.34 1.43
C HIS A 422 8.10 34.03 1.39
N PHE A 423 7.48 34.24 2.55
CA PHE A 423 6.15 34.85 2.71
C PHE A 423 6.18 35.95 3.76
N ALA A 424 5.18 36.83 3.74
CA ALA A 424 5.10 37.92 4.72
C ALA A 424 4.77 37.38 6.12
N CYS A 425 3.91 36.36 6.20
CA CYS A 425 3.44 35.76 7.45
C CYS A 425 2.96 36.82 8.46
N ALA A 426 2.25 37.85 7.97
CA ALA A 426 1.89 39.03 8.75
C ALA A 426 1.00 38.71 9.97
N ALA A 427 0.22 37.62 9.90
CA ALA A 427 -0.61 37.12 11.00
C ALA A 427 0.10 36.05 11.85
N GLY A 428 1.41 35.88 11.70
CA GLY A 428 2.22 34.91 12.44
C GLY A 428 2.26 33.53 11.79
N CYS A 429 2.80 32.57 12.54
CA CYS A 429 2.90 31.17 12.13
C CYS A 429 2.07 30.29 13.06
N GLU A 430 1.32 29.35 12.51
CA GLU A 430 0.51 28.39 13.26
C GLU A 430 0.74 26.96 12.74
N ALA A 431 0.59 25.97 13.62
CA ALA A 431 0.56 24.58 13.21
C ALA A 431 -0.86 24.24 12.73
N SER A 432 -0.98 23.72 11.52
CA SER A 432 -2.24 23.29 10.91
C SER A 432 -2.12 21.86 10.43
N GLU A 433 -3.25 21.17 10.36
CA GLU A 433 -3.35 19.89 9.63
C GLU A 433 -3.76 20.14 8.18
N GLY A 434 -3.21 19.37 7.26
CA GLY A 434 -3.49 19.48 5.83
C GLY A 434 -2.27 19.13 4.97
N THR A 435 -2.56 18.75 3.73
CA THR A 435 -1.54 18.26 2.77
C THR A 435 -0.95 19.37 1.92
N ASP A 436 -1.54 20.57 1.92
CA ASP A 436 -1.10 21.77 1.21
C ASP A 436 -0.06 22.60 2.00
N GLN A 437 0.21 22.25 3.25
CA GLN A 437 1.28 22.89 4.03
C GLN A 437 2.67 22.32 3.67
N PRO A 438 3.78 23.06 3.91
CA PRO A 438 3.85 24.43 4.47
C PRO A 438 3.37 25.50 3.48
N ALA A 439 2.60 26.48 3.96
CA ALA A 439 1.95 27.48 3.10
C ALA A 439 1.66 28.82 3.82
N GLU A 440 1.36 29.88 3.08
CA GLU A 440 0.73 31.10 3.60
C GLU A 440 -0.73 31.16 3.15
N VAL A 441 -1.65 31.53 4.05
CA VAL A 441 -3.03 31.84 3.69
C VAL A 441 -3.04 33.12 2.87
N VAL A 442 -3.54 33.06 1.64
CA VAL A 442 -3.45 34.20 0.72
C VAL A 442 -4.13 35.45 1.30
N PRO A 443 -3.61 36.67 1.03
CA PRO A 443 -4.13 37.90 1.64
C PRO A 443 -5.62 38.18 1.39
N ASP A 444 -6.18 37.64 0.31
CA ASP A 444 -7.57 37.79 -0.12
C ASP A 444 -8.48 36.62 0.29
N ALA A 445 -7.97 35.68 1.09
CA ALA A 445 -8.80 34.62 1.67
C ALA A 445 -9.88 35.20 2.61
N ALA A 446 -10.99 34.48 2.77
CA ALA A 446 -12.01 34.86 3.75
C ALA A 446 -11.45 34.86 5.18
N GLU A 447 -11.88 35.81 6.02
CA GLU A 447 -11.36 36.02 7.39
C GLU A 447 -11.31 34.75 8.25
N LYS A 448 -12.29 33.86 8.07
CA LYS A 448 -12.37 32.56 8.77
C LYS A 448 -11.17 31.65 8.55
N TRP A 449 -10.38 31.88 7.49
CA TRP A 449 -9.17 31.12 7.17
C TRP A 449 -7.91 31.75 7.75
N GLY A 450 -7.99 32.94 8.36
CA GLY A 450 -6.86 33.68 8.91
C GLY A 450 -5.88 34.17 7.83
N PRO A 451 -6.26 35.15 6.98
CA PRO A 451 -5.41 35.67 5.92
C PRO A 451 -4.02 36.11 6.40
N LYS A 452 -3.00 35.94 5.54
CA LYS A 452 -1.59 36.28 5.81
C LYS A 452 -0.96 35.47 6.96
N ARG A 453 -1.56 34.36 7.36
CA ARG A 453 -1.00 33.43 8.35
C ARG A 453 -0.19 32.36 7.64
N CYS A 454 0.99 32.06 8.16
CA CYS A 454 1.80 30.95 7.68
C CYS A 454 1.46 29.68 8.44
N LEU A 455 1.17 28.61 7.71
CA LEU A 455 0.75 27.32 8.23
C LEU A 455 1.88 26.31 8.06
N LYS A 456 2.36 25.79 9.19
CA LYS A 456 3.26 24.63 9.24
C LYS A 456 2.41 23.37 9.38
N THR A 457 2.76 22.29 8.69
CA THR A 457 2.08 21.02 8.93
C THR A 457 2.46 20.47 10.31
N SER A 458 1.48 20.05 11.10
CA SER A 458 1.68 19.20 12.28
C SER A 458 1.77 17.71 11.92
N GLY A 459 1.49 17.35 10.66
CA GLY A 459 1.50 15.98 10.14
C GLY A 459 2.65 15.69 9.17
N PRO A 460 2.55 14.59 8.39
CA PRO A 460 3.50 14.29 7.34
C PRO A 460 3.50 15.38 6.25
N VAL A 461 4.68 15.84 5.84
CA VAL A 461 4.79 16.68 4.64
C VAL A 461 4.42 15.85 3.40
N SER A 462 3.72 16.47 2.47
CA SER A 462 3.28 15.84 1.22
C SER A 462 3.84 16.58 0.03
N CYS A 463 4.14 15.95 -1.11
CA CYS A 463 4.36 16.71 -2.36
C CYS A 463 3.02 17.06 -3.03
N VAL A 464 1.95 16.35 -2.66
CA VAL A 464 0.61 16.50 -3.23
C VAL A 464 -0.30 17.23 -2.24
N GLY A 465 -0.88 18.34 -2.66
CA GLY A 465 -1.73 19.16 -1.81
C GLY A 465 -1.97 20.52 -2.44
N LYS A 466 -3.25 20.91 -2.52
CA LYS A 466 -3.69 22.21 -3.03
C LYS A 466 -4.90 22.66 -2.22
N HIS A 467 -4.89 23.91 -1.81
CA HIS A 467 -6.04 24.57 -1.21
C HIS A 467 -6.21 25.94 -1.88
N GLU A 468 -7.46 26.36 -2.10
CA GLU A 468 -7.77 27.60 -2.81
C GLU A 468 -7.35 28.86 -2.02
N ALA A 469 -7.37 28.75 -0.69
CA ALA A 469 -7.04 29.86 0.20
C ALA A 469 -5.56 29.90 0.62
N THR A 470 -4.68 29.06 0.06
CA THR A 470 -3.26 29.02 0.46
C THR A 470 -2.32 29.10 -0.73
N ALA A 471 -1.17 29.75 -0.52
CA ALA A 471 -0.01 29.74 -1.41
C ALA A 471 1.06 28.86 -0.79
N ARG A 472 1.49 27.83 -1.52
CA ARG A 472 2.30 26.77 -0.96
C ARG A 472 3.79 27.02 -1.16
N LEU A 473 4.60 26.71 -0.14
CA LEU A 473 6.05 26.68 -0.25
C LEU A 473 6.49 25.27 -0.68
N CYS A 474 7.10 25.16 -1.86
CA CYS A 474 7.57 23.90 -2.41
C CYS A 474 9.11 23.86 -2.46
N GLY A 475 9.69 22.73 -2.08
CA GLY A 475 11.10 22.42 -2.37
C GLY A 475 11.21 21.73 -3.72
N CYS A 476 11.93 22.33 -4.66
CA CYS A 476 12.13 21.80 -6.00
C CYS A 476 13.62 21.58 -6.24
N GLU A 477 14.02 20.41 -6.73
CA GLU A 477 15.39 20.25 -7.25
C GLU A 477 15.46 20.86 -8.66
N GLN A 478 16.55 21.57 -8.97
CA GLN A 478 16.88 21.80 -10.38
C GLN A 478 17.24 20.44 -10.97
N ALA A 479 16.49 19.99 -11.98
CA ALA A 479 16.99 18.90 -12.81
C ALA A 479 18.33 19.37 -13.38
N ALA A 480 19.42 18.67 -13.05
CA ALA A 480 20.71 18.92 -13.65
C ALA A 480 20.50 18.88 -15.17
N ALA A 481 20.69 20.03 -15.83
CA ALA A 481 20.68 20.06 -17.27
C ALA A 481 21.74 19.05 -17.72
N ALA A 482 21.30 17.94 -18.31
CA ALA A 482 22.21 17.02 -18.95
C ALA A 482 22.98 17.85 -19.98
N ALA A 483 24.24 18.15 -19.67
CA ALA A 483 25.16 18.78 -20.60
C ALA A 483 25.38 17.76 -21.73
N SER A 484 24.52 17.82 -22.74
CA SER A 484 24.79 17.26 -24.05
C SER A 484 25.81 18.16 -24.73
N GLY A 485 27.08 17.93 -24.38
CA GLY A 485 28.24 18.30 -25.18
C GLY A 485 28.75 17.08 -25.93
#